data_AF-A0A6J7AQT1-F1
#
_entry.id   AF-A0A6J7AQT1-F1
#
_cell.length_a   1.000
_cell.length_b   1.000
_cell.length_c   1.000
_cell.angle_alpha   90.00
_cell.angle_beta   90.00
_cell.angle_gamma   90.00
#
_symmetry.space_group_name_H-M   'P 1'
#
loop_
_entity.id
_entity.type
_entity.pdbx_description
1 polymer ?
#
loop_
_entity_poly.entity_id
_entity_poly.type
_entity_poly.pdbx_seq_one_letter_code
_entity_poly.pdbx_strand_id
1 'polypeptide(L)' 'MRLRTELEGIIAGHTGQSVERIHKDTDRDFVMTAAEAKAYGIIDEVIEVRNFVDNSGPITAVS' A
#
# COMPACT_ATOMS: atom_id res chain seq x y z
N MET A 1 22.79 -12.15 -7.19
CA MET A 1 21.67 -11.27 -6.75
C MET A 1 20.56 -12.12 -6.13
N ARG A 2 20.75 -12.71 -4.93
CA ARG A 2 19.75 -13.64 -4.35
C ARG A 2 18.65 -12.90 -3.57
N LEU A 3 19.06 -11.91 -2.77
CA LEU A 3 18.17 -11.09 -1.94
C LEU A 3 17.14 -10.29 -2.75
N ARG A 4 17.55 -9.75 -3.91
CA ARG A 4 16.68 -8.92 -4.74
C ARG A 4 15.51 -9.72 -5.28
N THR A 5 15.75 -10.92 -5.79
CA THR A 5 14.69 -11.82 -6.30
C THR A 5 13.74 -12.30 -5.20
N GLU A 6 14.24 -12.54 -3.99
CA GLU A 6 13.39 -12.88 -2.84
C GLU A 6 12.45 -11.73 -2.46
N LEU A 7 12.98 -10.50 -2.40
CA LEU A 7 12.18 -9.29 -2.17
C LEU A 7 11.13 -9.09 -3.27
N GLU A 8 11.52 -9.20 -4.54
CA GLU A 8 10.61 -9.06 -5.68
C GLU A 8 9.45 -10.07 -5.62
N GLY A 9 9.72 -11.32 -5.20
CA GLY A 9 8.70 -12.34 -4.99
C GLY A 9 7.73 -12.01 -3.85
N ILE A 10 8.22 -11.48 -2.73
CA ILE A 10 7.38 -11.03 -1.61
C ILE A 10 6.46 -9.89 -2.06
N ILE A 11 7.01 -8.87 -2.72
CA ILE A 11 6.22 -7.71 -3.16
C ILE A 11 5.18 -8.13 -4.19
N ALA A 12 5.54 -8.98 -5.16
CA ALA A 12 4.60 -9.54 -6.13
C ALA A 12 3.44 -10.26 -5.44
N GLY A 13 3.72 -11.08 -4.42
CA GLY A 13 2.71 -11.83 -3.67
C GLY A 13 1.71 -10.96 -2.92
N HIS A 14 2.14 -9.81 -2.39
CA HIS A 14 1.26 -8.91 -1.63
C HIS A 14 0.55 -7.87 -2.50
N THR A 15 1.15 -7.46 -3.63
CA THR A 15 0.57 -6.45 -4.53
C THR A 15 -0.29 -7.06 -5.64
N GLY A 16 -0.19 -8.37 -5.87
CA GLY A 16 -0.83 -9.04 -7.00
C GLY A 16 -0.19 -8.72 -8.36
N GLN A 17 0.97 -8.06 -8.36
CA GLN A 17 1.72 -7.74 -9.58
C GLN A 17 2.64 -8.89 -9.99
N SER A 18 3.01 -8.96 -11.27
CA SER A 18 4.00 -9.93 -11.74
C SER A 18 5.42 -9.56 -11.30
N VAL A 19 6.27 -10.57 -11.14
CA VAL A 19 7.68 -10.37 -10.79
C VAL A 19 8.41 -9.56 -11.86
N GLU A 20 8.11 -9.74 -13.15
CA GLU A 20 8.70 -8.89 -14.21
C GLU A 20 8.35 -7.41 -14.05
N ARG A 21 7.11 -7.10 -13.63
CA ARG A 21 6.68 -5.73 -13.41
C ARG A 21 7.40 -5.12 -12.21
N ILE A 22 7.44 -5.83 -11.08
CA ILE A 22 8.19 -5.41 -9.90
C ILE A 22 9.66 -5.20 -10.24
N HIS A 23 10.28 -6.10 -11.00
CA HIS A 23 11.69 -5.97 -11.39
C HIS A 23 11.96 -4.71 -12.19
N LYS A 24 11.10 -4.41 -13.18
CA LYS A 24 11.20 -3.19 -13.99
C LYS A 24 10.96 -1.92 -13.15
N ASP A 25 9.96 -1.95 -12.28
CA ASP A 25 9.58 -0.81 -11.46
C ASP A 25 10.59 -0.56 -10.32
N THR A 26 11.32 -1.59 -9.86
CA THR A 26 12.35 -1.49 -8.80
C THR A 26 13.79 -1.43 -9.31
N ASP A 27 13.99 -1.41 -10.64
CA ASP A 27 15.31 -1.17 -11.25
C ASP A 27 15.79 0.27 -10.96
N ARG A 28 14.85 1.21 -10.77
CA ARG A 28 15.10 2.58 -10.33
C ARG A 28 14.18 2.95 -9.17
N ASP A 29 14.47 4.08 -8.54
CA ASP A 29 13.57 4.69 -7.57
C ASP A 29 12.24 5.02 -8.24
N PHE A 30 11.19 4.33 -7.81
CA PHE A 30 9.83 4.50 -8.32
C PHE A 30 8.94 5.04 -7.21
N VAL A 31 8.73 6.36 -7.26
CA VAL A 31 7.89 7.09 -6.30
C VAL A 31 6.48 7.14 -6.83
N MET A 32 5.51 6.78 -5.99
CA MET A 32 4.10 6.74 -6.34
C MET A 32 3.32 7.70 -5.45
N THR A 33 2.31 8.35 -6.00
CA THR A 33 1.27 9.03 -5.21
C THR A 33 0.43 8.01 -4.45
N ALA A 34 -0.32 8.45 -3.44
CA ALA A 34 -1.19 7.57 -2.67
C ALA A 34 -2.23 6.85 -3.56
N ALA A 35 -2.79 7.54 -4.55
CA ALA A 35 -3.73 6.94 -5.50
C ALA A 35 -3.07 5.87 -6.38
N GLU A 36 -1.85 6.12 -6.85
CA GLU A 36 -1.08 5.16 -7.63
C GLU A 36 -0.67 3.93 -6.80
N ALA A 37 -0.24 4.14 -5.55
CA ALA A 37 0.08 3.04 -4.63
C ALA A 37 -1.14 2.15 -4.35
N LYS A 38 -2.34 2.75 -4.26
CA LYS A 38 -3.60 2.01 -4.14
C LYS A 38 -3.90 1.20 -5.41
N ALA A 39 -3.80 1.83 -6.57
CA ALA A 39 -4.03 1.15 -7.85
C ALA A 39 -2.99 0.05 -8.13
N TYR A 40 -1.78 0.19 -7.59
CA TYR A 40 -0.73 -0.82 -7.67
C TYR A 40 -0.96 -2.01 -6.74
N GLY A 41 -1.80 -1.87 -5.72
CA GLY A 41 -2.05 -2.89 -4.70
C GLY A 41 -1.08 -2.85 -3.52
N ILE A 42 -0.37 -1.74 -3.32
CA ILE A 42 0.53 -1.56 -2.15
C ILE A 42 -0.27 -1.19 -0.90
N ILE A 43 -1.38 -0.46 -1.07
CA ILE A 43 -2.26 0.00 0.00
C ILE A 43 -3.73 -0.19 -0.38
N ASP A 44 -4.60 -0.39 0.61
CA ASP A 44 -6.03 -0.60 0.38
C ASP A 44 -6.83 0.72 0.29
N GLU A 45 -6.46 1.70 1.11
CA GLU A 45 -7.20 2.96 1.24
C GLU A 45 -6.28 4.17 1.48
N VAL A 46 -6.71 5.33 0.97
CA VAL A 46 -6.05 6.61 1.17
C VAL A 46 -6.92 7.44 2.12
N ILE A 47 -6.38 7.79 3.28
CA ILE A 47 -7.09 8.58 4.29
C ILE A 47 -6.79 10.06 4.04
N GLU A 48 -7.76 10.82 3.53
CA GLU A 48 -7.58 12.24 3.22
C GLU A 48 -7.82 13.16 4.43
N VAL A 49 -8.75 12.80 5.31
CA VAL A 49 -9.12 13.61 6.48
C VAL A 49 -9.31 12.70 7.69
N ARG A 50 -8.78 13.13 8.82
CA ARG A 50 -8.88 12.42 10.10
C ARG A 50 -10.27 12.65 10.72
N ASN A 51 -11.31 12.04 10.14
CA ASN A 51 -12.68 12.20 10.63
C ASN A 51 -13.36 10.89 11.07
N PHE A 52 -12.65 9.75 11.03
CA PHE A 52 -13.13 8.52 11.64
C PHE A 52 -12.81 8.51 13.14
N VAL A 53 -13.52 9.33 13.91
CA VAL A 53 -13.80 8.96 15.30
C VAL A 53 -15.09 8.15 15.23
N ASP A 54 -14.97 6.82 15.32
CA ASP A 54 -16.14 5.96 15.51
C ASP A 54 -16.73 6.26 16.89
N ASN A 55 -17.66 7.23 16.92
CA ASN A 55 -18.41 7.62 18.11
C ASN A 55 -19.65 6.74 18.32
N SER A 56 -19.79 5.63 17.56
CA SER A 56 -20.91 4.69 17.66
C SER A 56 -20.78 3.74 18.86
N GLY A 57 -19.62 3.75 19.53
CA GLY A 57 -19.43 3.07 20.80
C GLY A 57 -20.27 3.68 21.93
N PRO A 58 -20.53 2.94 23.02
CA PRO A 58 -21.45 3.36 24.09
C PRO A 58 -20.99 4.59 24.90
N ILE A 59 -19.78 5.09 24.66
CA ILE A 59 -19.24 6.28 25.31
C ILE A 59 -19.26 7.41 24.29
N THR A 60 -20.45 7.98 24.03
CA THR A 60 -20.55 9.25 23.32
C THR A 60 -20.01 10.34 24.23
N ALA A 61 -19.01 11.10 23.78
CA ALA A 61 -18.54 12.27 24.52
C ALA A 61 -19.72 13.24 24.71
N VAL A 62 -20.13 13.40 25.98
CA VAL A 62 -21.15 14.38 26.38
C VAL A 62 -20.61 15.77 26.04
N SER A 63 -21.41 16.53 25.28
CA SER A 63 -21.15 17.91 24.88
C SER A 63 -21.09 18.85 26.08
#